data_AF-A0A355A4Q7-F1
#
_entry.id   AF-A0A355A4Q7-F1
#
_cell.length_a   1.000
_cell.length_b   1.000
_cell.length_c   1.000
_cell.angle_alpha   90.00
_cell.angle_beta   90.00
_cell.angle_gamma   90.00
#
_symmetry.space_group_name_H-M   'P 1'
#
loop_
_entity.id
_entity.type
_entity.pdbx_description
1 polymer ?
#
loop_
_entity_poly.entity_id
_entity_poly.type
_entity_poly.pdbx_seq_one_letter_code
_entity_poly.pdbx_strand_id
1 'polypeptide(L)'
;DGAKAPKTWDQLISTGKKISDKAQQRWGFVVQQPDPYHSFAVMSAGGAYVFGKNPDGTLNPNDIGLNTLGGVRGAQLFRDLIEAEIMPLG
;
A
#
# COMPACT_ATOMS: atom_id res chain seq x y z
N ASP A 1 25.05 -11.97 8.48
CA ASP A 1 24.58 -11.84 7.09
C ASP A 1 23.33 -10.95 7.04
N GLY A 2 23.44 -9.77 6.42
CA GLY A 2 22.34 -8.80 6.40
C GLY A 2 21.21 -9.27 5.49
N ALA A 3 20.01 -9.47 6.04
CA ALA A 3 18.83 -9.78 5.25
C ALA A 3 18.60 -8.67 4.20
N LYS A 4 18.52 -9.04 2.92
CA LYS A 4 18.24 -8.08 1.85
C LYS A 4 16.76 -7.69 1.88
N ALA A 5 16.48 -6.41 1.65
CA ALA A 5 15.12 -5.93 1.52
C ALA A 5 14.39 -6.65 0.37
N PRO A 6 13.09 -6.98 0.55
CA PRO A 6 12.27 -7.54 -0.54
C PRO A 6 12.24 -6.62 -1.76
N LYS A 7 12.26 -7.21 -2.96
CA LYS A 7 12.16 -6.47 -4.22
C LYS A 7 10.75 -6.50 -4.83
N THR A 8 9.90 -7.40 -4.34
CA THR A 8 8.52 -7.58 -4.80
C THR A 8 7.58 -7.74 -3.62
N TRP A 9 6.28 -7.50 -3.85
CA TRP A 9 5.25 -7.72 -2.85
C TRP A 9 5.16 -9.19 -2.41
N ASP A 10 5.35 -10.15 -3.32
CA ASP A 10 5.36 -11.57 -2.96
C ASP A 10 6.52 -11.92 -2.02
N GLN A 11 7.70 -11.35 -2.24
CA GLN A 11 8.85 -11.52 -1.35
C GLN A 11 8.61 -10.85 0.01
N LEU A 12 7.96 -9.69 0.02
CA LEU A 12 7.57 -9.00 1.25
C LEU A 12 6.57 -9.83 2.04
N ILE A 13 5.54 -10.39 1.40
CA ILE A 13 4.54 -11.25 2.04
C ILE A 13 5.22 -12.51 2.61
N SER A 14 6.07 -13.18 1.84
CA SER A 14 6.80 -14.37 2.29
C SER A 14 7.69 -14.08 3.49
N THR A 15 8.37 -12.92 3.50
CA THR A 15 9.21 -12.48 4.62
C THR A 15 8.36 -12.10 5.82
N GLY A 16 7.30 -11.33 5.60
CA GLY A 16 6.36 -10.86 6.62
C GLY A 16 5.75 -12.02 7.39
N LYS A 17 5.29 -13.08 6.70
CA LYS A 17 4.78 -14.29 7.35
C LYS A 17 5.77 -14.98 8.28
N LYS A 18 7.08 -14.87 8.02
CA LYS A 18 8.13 -15.48 8.85
C LYS A 18 8.46 -14.67 10.10
N ILE A 19 8.28 -13.35 10.04
CA ILE A 19 8.73 -12.44 11.10
C ILE A 19 7.57 -11.86 11.92
N SER A 20 6.34 -11.92 11.43
CA SER A 20 5.18 -11.40 12.14
C SER A 20 4.80 -12.33 13.29
N ASP A 21 4.40 -11.72 14.39
CA ASP A 21 3.88 -12.38 15.58
C ASP A 21 2.94 -11.39 16.29
N LYS A 22 1.64 -11.57 16.04
CA LYS A 22 0.60 -10.72 16.60
C LYS A 22 0.54 -10.76 18.12
N ALA A 23 0.84 -11.91 18.74
CA ALA A 23 0.87 -12.03 20.20
C ALA A 23 1.98 -11.19 20.81
N GLN A 24 3.07 -10.97 20.07
CA GLN A 24 4.18 -10.09 20.46
C GLN A 24 4.10 -8.68 19.84
N GLN A 25 3.00 -8.32 19.17
CA GLN A 25 2.85 -7.05 18.44
C GLN A 25 3.99 -6.79 17.45
N ARG A 26 4.53 -7.86 16.85
CA ARG A 26 5.57 -7.80 15.83
C ARG A 26 4.93 -7.97 14.45
N TRP A 27 5.23 -7.04 13.56
CA TRP A 27 4.60 -6.96 12.24
C TRP A 27 5.66 -6.94 11.15
N GLY A 28 5.41 -7.67 10.07
CA GLY A 28 6.33 -7.75 8.93
C GLY A 28 6.29 -6.51 8.04
N PHE A 29 5.22 -5.72 8.12
CA PHE A 29 5.08 -4.46 7.41
C PHE A 29 4.27 -3.47 8.23
N VAL A 30 4.79 -2.26 8.41
CA VAL A 30 4.13 -1.19 9.16
C VAL A 30 4.25 0.10 8.37
N VAL A 31 3.12 0.75 8.17
CA VAL A 31 3.02 2.12 7.65
C VAL A 31 2.10 2.90 8.56
N GLN A 32 2.33 4.21 8.69
CA GLN A 32 1.46 5.05 9.50
C GLN A 32 0.04 5.07 8.90
N GLN A 33 -0.95 4.92 9.76
CA GLN A 33 -2.38 5.01 9.45
C GLN A 33 -3.04 5.94 10.49
N PRO A 34 -4.15 6.63 10.15
CA PRO A 34 -4.91 6.58 8.89
C PRO A 34 -4.44 7.61 7.84
N ASP A 35 -3.23 8.17 7.96
CA ASP A 35 -2.73 9.21 7.06
C ASP A 35 -2.50 8.67 5.62
N PRO A 36 -3.30 9.12 4.62
CA PRO A 36 -3.21 8.62 3.25
C PRO A 36 -1.87 8.92 2.57
N TYR A 37 -1.08 9.88 3.08
CA TYR A 37 0.26 10.15 2.54
C TYR A 37 1.14 8.89 2.50
N HIS A 38 1.03 8.04 3.52
CA HIS A 38 1.86 6.84 3.67
C HIS A 38 1.34 5.64 2.87
N SER A 39 0.05 5.59 2.55
CA SER A 39 -0.53 4.53 1.71
C SER A 39 -0.52 4.87 0.23
N PHE A 40 -0.49 6.16 -0.13
CA PHE A 40 -0.69 6.61 -1.50
C PHE A 40 0.42 6.14 -2.46
N ALA A 41 1.65 5.93 -2.00
CA ALA A 41 2.73 5.39 -2.83
C ALA A 41 2.38 3.99 -3.39
N VAL A 42 1.72 3.15 -2.59
CA VAL A 42 1.27 1.81 -3.02
C VAL A 42 0.12 1.90 -4.02
N MET A 43 -0.82 2.82 -3.79
CA MET A 43 -1.94 3.04 -4.70
C MET A 43 -1.50 3.62 -6.05
N SER A 44 -0.65 4.64 -6.03
CA SER A 44 -0.16 5.34 -7.22
C SER A 44 0.80 4.50 -8.07
N ALA A 45 1.53 3.55 -7.47
CA ALA A 45 2.29 2.55 -8.22
C ALA A 45 1.41 1.71 -9.16
N GLY A 46 0.12 1.55 -8.84
CA GLY A 46 -0.87 0.92 -9.71
C GLY A 46 -1.50 1.85 -10.76
N GLY A 47 -1.23 3.15 -10.71
CA GLY A 47 -1.85 4.16 -11.57
C GLY A 47 -3.02 4.91 -10.92
N ALA A 48 -3.15 4.90 -9.59
CA ALA A 48 -4.03 5.85 -8.91
C ALA A 48 -3.46 7.27 -8.96
N TYR A 49 -4.35 8.25 -9.02
CA TYR A 49 -4.02 9.68 -8.92
C TYR A 49 -5.13 10.41 -8.17
N VAL A 50 -4.84 11.58 -7.59
CA VAL A 50 -5.88 12.36 -6.88
C VAL A 50 -6.75 13.11 -7.88
N PHE A 51 -6.14 14.01 -8.66
CA PHE A 51 -6.80 14.82 -9.69
C PHE A 51 -6.10 14.62 -11.03
N GLY A 52 -6.88 14.42 -12.08
CA GLY A 52 -6.39 14.43 -13.44
C GLY A 52 -5.99 15.83 -13.91
N LYS A 53 -5.65 15.97 -15.19
CA LYS A 53 -5.28 17.26 -15.78
C LYS A 53 -6.22 17.65 -16.91
N ASN A 54 -6.57 18.93 -16.96
CA ASN A 54 -7.18 19.56 -18.13
C ASN A 54 -6.19 19.59 -19.31
N PRO A 55 -6.63 19.88 -20.55
CA PRO A 55 -5.75 19.98 -21.71
C PRO A 55 -4.63 21.03 -21.56
N ASP A 56 -4.85 22.06 -20.75
CA ASP A 56 -3.86 23.11 -20.44
C ASP A 56 -2.87 22.72 -19.32
N GLY A 57 -3.00 21.50 -18.77
CA GLY A 57 -2.14 20.97 -17.73
C GLY A 57 -2.55 21.34 -16.30
N THR A 58 -3.57 22.16 -16.09
CA THR A 58 -4.13 22.47 -14.76
C THR A 58 -4.84 21.24 -14.17
N LEU A 59 -4.97 21.16 -12.84
CA LEU A 59 -5.68 20.05 -12.20
C LEU A 59 -7.19 20.14 -12.44
N ASN A 60 -7.82 19.01 -12.75
CA ASN A 60 -9.27 18.90 -12.90
C ASN A 60 -9.89 18.26 -11.65
N PRO A 61 -10.66 19.01 -10.83
CA PRO A 61 -11.29 18.48 -9.63
C PRO A 61 -12.42 17.46 -9.92
N ASN A 62 -12.92 17.40 -11.15
CA ASN A 62 -13.96 16.46 -11.56
C ASN A 62 -13.40 15.13 -12.10
N ASP A 63 -12.09 15.03 -12.29
CA ASP A 63 -11.42 13.80 -12.71
C ASP A 63 -10.66 13.20 -11.51
N ILE A 64 -11.32 12.30 -10.80
CA ILE A 64 -10.79 11.64 -9.60
C ILE A 64 -10.27 10.25 -9.94
N GLY A 65 -8.95 10.05 -9.79
CA GLY A 65 -8.26 8.81 -10.16
C GLY A 65 -8.05 7.80 -9.02
N LEU A 66 -8.80 7.91 -7.92
CA LEU A 66 -8.60 7.03 -6.76
C LEU A 66 -9.16 5.61 -6.98
N ASN A 67 -10.19 5.48 -7.82
CA ASN A 67 -10.88 4.21 -8.10
C ASN A 67 -10.43 3.58 -9.44
N THR A 68 -9.17 3.77 -9.83
CA THR A 68 -8.61 3.04 -10.97
C THR A 68 -8.39 1.57 -10.59
N LEU A 69 -8.25 0.68 -11.58
CA LEU A 69 -7.93 -0.74 -11.32
C LEU A 69 -6.69 -0.91 -10.42
N GLY A 70 -5.69 -0.05 -10.60
CA GLY A 70 -4.51 -0.04 -9.75
C GLY A 70 -4.72 0.52 -8.36
N GLY A 71 -5.54 1.57 -8.21
CA GLY A 71 -5.94 2.09 -6.90
C GLY A 71 -6.68 1.03 -6.07
N VAL A 72 -7.64 0.33 -6.69
CA VAL A 72 -8.35 -0.79 -6.06
C VAL A 72 -7.39 -1.90 -5.66
N ARG A 73 -6.44 -2.27 -6.54
CA ARG A 73 -5.44 -3.30 -6.23
C ARG A 73 -4.51 -2.89 -5.08
N GLY A 74 -4.11 -1.63 -5.01
CA GLY A 74 -3.30 -1.11 -3.90
C GLY A 74 -4.05 -1.19 -2.56
N ALA A 75 -5.33 -0.82 -2.55
CA ALA A 75 -6.19 -0.97 -1.37
C ALA A 75 -6.38 -2.45 -0.97
N GLN A 76 -6.59 -3.33 -1.96
CA GLN A 76 -6.72 -4.77 -1.71
C GLN A 76 -5.44 -5.36 -1.11
N LEU A 77 -4.26 -4.93 -1.56
CA LEU A 77 -2.99 -5.37 -0.99
C LEU A 77 -2.88 -5.04 0.51
N PHE A 78 -3.26 -3.82 0.94
CA PHE A 78 -3.26 -3.48 2.37
C PHE A 78 -4.23 -4.37 3.15
N ARG A 79 -5.42 -4.59 2.61
CA ARG A 79 -6.40 -5.52 3.20
C ARG A 79 -5.82 -6.92 3.35
N ASP A 80 -5.19 -7.46 2.31
CA ASP A 80 -4.58 -8.79 2.32
C ASP A 80 -3.45 -8.90 3.34
N LEU A 81 -2.64 -7.84 3.50
CA LEU A 81 -1.56 -7.80 4.51
C LEU A 81 -2.11 -7.78 5.95
N ILE A 82 -3.24 -7.11 6.18
CA ILE A 82 -3.92 -7.09 7.47
C ILE A 82 -4.55 -8.46 7.76
N GLU A 83 -5.26 -9.05 6.79
CA GLU A 83 -5.87 -10.39 6.93
C GLU A 83 -4.81 -11.48 7.14
N ALA A 84 -3.61 -11.32 6.57
CA ALA A 84 -2.47 -12.20 6.78
C ALA A 84 -1.71 -11.96 8.08
N GLU A 85 -2.16 -11.03 8.93
CA GLU A 85 -1.50 -10.61 10.18
C GLU A 85 -0.05 -10.12 10.00
N ILE A 86 0.28 -9.61 8.80
CA ILE A 86 1.58 -9.05 8.46
C ILE A 86 1.64 -7.55 8.79
N MET A 87 0.50 -6.88 8.66
CA MET A 87 0.29 -5.47 8.98
C MET A 87 -0.79 -5.34 10.06
N PRO A 88 -0.63 -4.44 11.05
CA PRO A 88 -1.70 -4.19 12.02
C PRO A 88 -2.90 -3.52 11.34
N LEU A 89 -4.10 -3.87 11.81
CA LEU A 89 -5.24 -2.97 11.70
C LEU A 89 -4.94 -1.82 12.67
N GLY A 90 -4.80 -0.60 12.12
CA GLY A 90 -4.31 0.59 12.84
C GLY A 90 -5.00 0.86 14.17
#